data_AF-A0AAV5K1A7-F1
#
_entry.id   AF-A0AAV5K1A7-F1
#
_cell.length_a   1.000
_cell.length_b   1.000
_cell.length_c   1.000
_cell.angle_alpha   90.00
_cell.angle_beta   90.00
_cell.angle_gamma   90.00
#
_symmetry.space_group_name_H-M   'P 1'
#
loop_
_entity.id
_entity.type
_entity.pdbx_description
1 polymer ?
#
loop_
_entity_poly.entity_id
_entity_poly.type
_entity_poly.pdbx_seq_one_letter_code
_entity_poly.pdbx_strand_id
1 'polypeptide(L)'
;MQRSLIRTGLHPSEIISGYTKAINKTVEILGELVEKGSESMDVRVKEQVITKMKAAVASKQFGQEDVLCSLIADACIQVCPKNPANFDVDNVHVVKLLGGGLHNSTIVWGMVLKNDAVGSIKRIEKAKVAVFVSGVDTSATETKGTVLIHSAEQIGSVCCG
;
A
#
# COMPACT_ATOMS: atom_id res chain seq x y z
N MET A 1 14.10 -31.38 -10.92
CA MET A 1 13.03 -32.33 -10.56
C MET A 1 12.33 -32.94 -11.78
N GLN A 2 11.64 -32.18 -12.62
CA GLN A 2 10.89 -32.79 -13.74
C GLN A 2 11.78 -33.46 -14.81
N ARG A 3 12.96 -32.88 -15.10
CA ARG A 3 13.92 -33.43 -16.08
C ARG A 3 14.43 -34.83 -15.74
N SER A 4 14.53 -35.20 -14.47
CA SER A 4 14.98 -36.54 -14.08
C SER A 4 13.89 -37.60 -14.25
N LEU A 5 12.62 -37.28 -13.98
CA LEU A 5 11.48 -38.19 -14.15
C LEU A 5 11.26 -38.57 -15.62
N ILE A 6 11.39 -37.60 -16.52
CA ILE A 6 11.27 -37.83 -17.97
C ILE A 6 12.40 -38.75 -18.47
N ARG A 7 13.61 -38.58 -17.93
CA ARG A 7 14.77 -39.44 -18.25
C ARG A 7 14.63 -40.87 -17.71
N THR A 8 13.73 -41.08 -16.74
CA THR A 8 13.42 -42.40 -16.16
C THR A 8 12.32 -43.13 -16.94
N GLY A 9 11.81 -42.54 -18.04
CA GLY A 9 10.83 -43.16 -18.94
C GLY A 9 9.36 -42.89 -18.59
N LEU A 10 9.07 -42.04 -17.60
CA LEU A 10 7.69 -41.70 -17.24
C LEU A 10 7.06 -40.75 -18.27
N HIS A 11 5.83 -41.06 -18.67
CA HIS A 11 5.09 -40.21 -19.60
C HIS A 11 4.68 -38.89 -18.92
N PRO A 12 4.78 -37.73 -19.60
CA PRO A 12 4.44 -36.44 -19.01
C PRO A 12 3.06 -36.37 -18.35
N SER A 13 2.06 -37.06 -18.91
CA SER A 13 0.70 -37.11 -18.34
C SER A 13 0.66 -37.78 -16.96
N GLU A 14 1.48 -38.81 -16.72
CA GLU A 14 1.55 -39.50 -15.43
C GLU A 14 2.24 -38.62 -14.39
N ILE A 15 3.27 -37.88 -14.81
CA ILE A 15 3.98 -36.91 -13.96
C ILE A 15 3.00 -35.82 -13.50
N ILE A 16 2.20 -35.26 -14.41
CA ILE A 16 1.20 -34.24 -14.09
C ILE A 16 0.17 -34.80 -13.09
N SER A 17 -0.40 -35.97 -13.38
CA SER A 17 -1.38 -36.61 -12.49
C SER A 17 -0.81 -36.89 -11.09
N GLY A 18 0.45 -37.37 -11.01
CA GLY A 18 1.15 -37.59 -9.76
C GLY A 18 1.36 -36.31 -8.95
N TYR A 19 1.83 -35.23 -9.58
CA TYR A 19 1.98 -33.94 -8.89
C TYR A 19 0.64 -33.36 -8.45
N THR A 20 -0.43 -33.47 -9.24
CA THR A 20 -1.77 -33.01 -8.84
C THR A 20 -2.26 -33.76 -7.59
N LYS A 21 -2.10 -35.09 -7.54
CA LYS A 21 -2.44 -35.88 -6.35
C LYS A 21 -1.59 -35.50 -5.15
N ALA A 22 -0.30 -35.28 -5.34
CA ALA A 22 0.61 -34.85 -4.29
C ALA A 22 0.24 -33.47 -3.73
N ILE A 23 -0.10 -32.50 -4.59
CA ILE A 23 -0.54 -31.16 -4.19
C ILE A 23 -1.81 -31.26 -3.34
N ASN A 24 -2.82 -32.00 -3.78
CA ASN A 24 -4.06 -32.16 -3.03
C ASN A 24 -3.78 -32.75 -1.64
N LYS A 25 -2.95 -33.80 -1.56
CA LYS A 25 -2.60 -34.40 -0.27
C LYS A 25 -1.76 -33.47 0.61
N THR A 26 -0.90 -32.66 0.02
CA THR A 26 -0.11 -31.65 0.73
C THR A 26 -1.02 -30.58 1.34
N VAL A 27 -2.05 -30.13 0.62
CA VAL A 27 -3.04 -29.16 1.13
C VAL A 27 -3.83 -29.75 2.31
N GLU A 28 -4.22 -31.02 2.24
CA GLU A 28 -4.87 -31.71 3.37
C GLU A 28 -3.96 -31.73 4.61
N ILE A 29 -2.70 -32.16 4.45
CA ILE A 29 -1.72 -32.23 5.55
C ILE A 29 -1.42 -30.84 6.10
N LEU A 30 -1.32 -29.82 5.25
CA LEU A 30 -1.13 -28.43 5.67
C LEU A 30 -2.25 -27.96 6.60
N GLY A 31 -3.49 -28.38 6.36
CA GLY A 31 -4.63 -28.10 7.24
C GLY A 31 -4.49 -28.75 8.63
N GLU A 32 -3.94 -29.96 8.70
CA GLU A 32 -3.71 -30.67 9.97
C GLU A 32 -2.55 -30.08 10.79
N LEU A 33 -1.58 -29.46 10.12
CA LEU A 33 -0.39 -28.86 10.73
C LEU A 33 -0.62 -27.43 11.27
N VAL A 34 -1.82 -26.87 11.11
CA VAL A 34 -2.13 -25.54 11.63
C VAL A 34 -2.08 -25.56 13.15
N GLU A 35 -1.22 -24.72 13.72
CA GLU A 35 -1.03 -24.64 15.16
C GLU A 35 -2.29 -24.12 15.86
N LYS A 36 -2.74 -24.84 16.90
CA LYS A 36 -3.95 -24.51 17.66
C LYS A 36 -3.82 -23.10 18.26
N GLY A 37 -4.78 -22.23 17.96
CA GLY A 37 -4.76 -20.82 18.36
C GLY A 37 -4.34 -19.85 17.25
N SER A 38 -3.89 -20.33 16.09
CA SER A 38 -3.67 -19.48 14.92
C SER A 38 -4.97 -19.04 14.23
N GLU A 39 -6.09 -19.71 14.51
CA GLU A 39 -7.41 -19.43 13.95
C GLU A 39 -8.17 -18.31 14.69
N SER A 40 -7.84 -18.06 15.96
CA SER A 40 -8.54 -17.12 16.84
C SER A 40 -7.67 -15.93 17.23
N MET A 41 -6.85 -15.45 16.31
CA MET A 41 -6.01 -14.27 16.57
C MET A 41 -6.88 -13.02 16.59
N ASP A 42 -6.76 -12.24 17.66
CA ASP A 42 -7.37 -10.91 17.67
C ASP A 42 -6.45 -9.95 16.91
N VAL A 43 -6.91 -9.53 15.74
CA VAL A 43 -6.21 -8.59 14.86
C VAL A 43 -6.03 -7.21 15.48
N ARG A 44 -6.68 -6.92 16.61
CA ARG A 44 -6.56 -5.65 17.35
C ARG A 44 -5.49 -5.69 18.44
N VAL A 45 -4.99 -6.89 18.79
CA VAL A 45 -3.95 -7.05 19.80
C VAL A 45 -2.58 -6.99 19.13
N LYS A 46 -1.88 -5.88 19.37
CA LYS A 46 -0.57 -5.58 18.78
C LYS A 46 0.45 -6.72 18.94
N GLU A 47 0.55 -7.31 20.11
CA GLU A 47 1.54 -8.35 20.43
C GLU A 47 1.32 -9.64 19.61
N GLN A 48 0.05 -10.01 19.39
CA GLN A 48 -0.29 -11.18 18.58
C GLN A 48 0.06 -10.95 17.11
N VAL A 49 -0.24 -9.76 16.59
CA VAL A 49 0.09 -9.36 15.21
C VAL A 49 1.61 -9.33 14.99
N ILE A 50 2.35 -8.73 15.93
CA ILE A 50 3.83 -8.66 15.87
C ILE A 50 4.43 -10.07 15.82
N THR A 51 3.97 -10.97 16.69
CA THR A 51 4.53 -12.33 16.78
C THR A 51 4.45 -13.08 15.44
N LYS A 52 3.31 -12.97 14.74
CA LYS A 52 3.09 -13.63 13.44
C LYS A 52 3.85 -12.92 12.30
N MET A 53 3.97 -11.61 12.35
CA MET A 53 4.66 -10.82 11.32
C MET A 53 6.19 -10.86 11.46
N LYS A 54 6.72 -11.11 12.66
CA LYS A 54 8.15 -11.06 12.97
C LYS A 54 8.98 -11.94 12.05
N ALA A 55 8.57 -13.18 11.80
CA ALA A 55 9.27 -14.09 10.89
C ALA A 55 9.33 -13.55 9.44
N ALA A 56 8.21 -12.99 8.96
CA ALA A 56 8.12 -12.44 7.62
C ALA A 56 8.99 -11.18 7.45
N VAL A 57 9.11 -10.34 8.49
CA VAL A 57 9.93 -9.12 8.48
C VAL A 57 11.42 -9.45 8.67
N ALA A 58 11.75 -10.31 9.63
CA ALA A 58 13.12 -10.68 9.94
C ALA A 58 13.84 -11.31 8.74
N SER A 59 13.11 -12.00 7.85
CA SER A 59 13.69 -12.57 6.63
C SER A 59 14.12 -11.52 5.58
N LYS A 60 13.77 -10.24 5.76
CA LYS A 60 14.15 -9.13 4.87
C LYS A 60 15.01 -8.12 5.59
N GLN A 61 14.70 -7.84 6.86
CA GLN A 61 15.43 -6.88 7.67
C GLN A 61 15.74 -7.46 9.05
N PHE A 62 16.83 -8.22 9.12
CA PHE A 62 17.30 -8.83 10.35
C PHE A 62 17.90 -7.79 11.31
N GLY A 63 17.55 -7.86 12.59
CA GLY A 63 18.01 -6.96 13.65
C GLY A 63 17.22 -5.66 13.78
N GLN A 64 16.18 -5.44 12.97
CA GLN A 64 15.30 -4.27 13.05
C GLN A 64 13.81 -4.66 13.02
N GLU A 65 13.53 -5.96 13.13
CA GLU A 65 12.19 -6.50 13.06
C GLU A 65 11.29 -5.96 14.17
N ASP A 66 11.80 -5.74 15.37
CA ASP A 66 10.97 -5.27 16.50
C ASP A 66 10.43 -3.86 16.28
N VAL A 67 11.29 -2.93 15.82
CA VAL A 67 10.90 -1.54 15.50
C VAL A 67 9.91 -1.52 14.34
N LEU A 68 10.23 -2.24 13.26
CA LEU A 68 9.39 -2.24 12.06
C LEU A 68 8.05 -2.95 12.30
N CYS A 69 8.04 -4.07 13.03
CA CYS A 69 6.82 -4.80 13.34
C CYS A 69 5.89 -3.98 14.24
N SER A 70 6.44 -3.25 15.21
CA SER A 70 5.66 -2.33 16.04
C SER A 70 4.97 -1.27 15.18
N LEU A 71 5.71 -0.64 14.25
CA LEU A 71 5.17 0.40 13.38
C LEU A 71 4.10 -0.14 12.42
N ILE A 72 4.35 -1.29 11.79
CA ILE A 72 3.41 -1.89 10.84
C ILE A 72 2.15 -2.35 11.58
N ALA A 73 2.28 -2.97 12.75
CA ALA A 73 1.14 -3.43 13.54
C ALA A 73 0.21 -2.27 13.93
N ASP A 74 0.76 -1.17 14.44
CA ASP A 74 -0.02 0.01 14.81
C ASP A 74 -0.76 0.60 13.59
N ALA A 75 -0.09 0.70 12.44
CA ALA A 75 -0.71 1.21 11.21
C ALA A 75 -1.86 0.31 10.73
N CYS A 76 -1.65 -1.01 10.70
CA CYS A 76 -2.66 -1.98 10.25
C CYS A 76 -3.85 -2.08 11.22
N ILE A 77 -3.63 -2.01 12.54
CA ILE A 77 -4.71 -2.03 13.53
C ILE A 77 -5.61 -0.80 13.35
N GLN A 78 -5.03 0.36 13.06
CA GLN A 78 -5.77 1.61 12.88
C GLN A 78 -6.68 1.60 11.65
N VAL A 79 -6.21 1.04 10.53
CA VAL A 79 -7.01 0.96 9.29
C VAL A 79 -7.92 -0.27 9.24
N CYS A 80 -7.87 -1.15 10.25
CA CYS A 80 -8.65 -2.38 10.28
C CYS A 80 -10.17 -2.08 10.39
N PRO A 81 -10.98 -2.47 9.39
CA PRO A 81 -12.42 -2.30 9.47
C PRO A 81 -13.04 -3.24 10.52
N LYS A 82 -14.31 -2.98 10.89
CA LYS A 82 -15.06 -3.89 11.80
C LYS A 82 -15.10 -5.33 11.28
N ASN A 83 -15.09 -5.51 9.97
CA ASN A 83 -14.90 -6.81 9.33
C ASN A 83 -13.45 -6.95 8.85
N PRO A 84 -12.63 -7.81 9.49
CA PRO A 84 -11.23 -8.00 9.12
C PRO A 84 -11.02 -8.51 7.68
N ALA A 85 -12.02 -9.17 7.09
CA ALA A 85 -11.94 -9.70 5.73
C ALA A 85 -11.92 -8.61 4.65
N ASN A 86 -12.38 -7.39 4.97
CA ASN A 86 -12.39 -6.25 4.06
C ASN A 86 -11.19 -5.31 4.29
N PHE A 87 -10.09 -5.84 4.82
CA PHE A 87 -8.87 -5.08 5.00
C PHE A 87 -8.24 -4.78 3.63
N ASP A 88 -8.05 -3.50 3.35
CA ASP A 88 -7.40 -3.02 2.13
C ASP A 88 -6.03 -2.43 2.48
N VAL A 89 -5.00 -2.89 1.77
CA VAL A 89 -3.61 -2.48 1.94
C VAL A 89 -3.40 -1.04 1.44
N ASP A 90 -4.22 -0.57 0.50
CA ASP A 90 -4.12 0.78 -0.06
C ASP A 90 -4.48 1.88 0.96
N ASN A 91 -5.15 1.51 2.07
CA ASN A 91 -5.43 2.42 3.18
C ASN A 91 -4.17 2.80 3.98
N VAL A 92 -3.04 2.10 3.79
CA VAL A 92 -1.78 2.39 4.48
C VAL A 92 -0.78 2.98 3.49
N HIS A 93 -0.53 4.29 3.59
CA HIS A 93 0.42 4.98 2.72
C HIS A 93 1.81 5.11 3.34
N VAL A 94 2.86 4.71 2.62
CA VAL A 94 4.25 4.81 3.07
C VAL A 94 4.97 5.91 2.31
N VAL A 95 5.33 6.99 3.02
CA VAL A 95 6.08 8.12 2.46
C VAL A 95 7.53 8.08 2.93
N LYS A 96 8.48 8.07 1.98
CA LYS A 96 9.92 8.12 2.27
C LYS A 96 10.41 9.57 2.19
N LEU A 97 10.90 10.08 3.32
CA LEU A 97 11.55 11.39 3.42
C LEU A 97 13.07 11.20 3.43
N LEU A 98 13.78 12.00 2.62
CA LEU A 98 15.24 11.95 2.54
C LEU A 98 15.85 12.58 3.80
N GLY A 99 16.92 11.97 4.32
CA GLY A 99 17.66 12.47 5.48
C GLY A 99 17.28 11.84 6.83
N GLY A 100 16.29 10.96 6.87
CA GLY A 100 15.92 10.17 8.05
C GLY A 100 16.44 8.73 8.00
N GLY A 101 16.68 8.12 9.16
CA GLY A 101 16.96 6.69 9.31
C GLY A 101 15.72 5.90 9.74
N LEU A 102 15.85 4.56 9.81
CA LEU A 102 14.74 3.68 10.20
C LEU A 102 14.17 4.02 11.59
N HIS A 103 15.05 4.30 12.56
CA HIS A 103 14.67 4.67 13.94
C HIS A 103 13.91 6.00 14.03
N ASN A 104 13.96 6.85 13.00
CA ASN A 104 13.23 8.11 12.94
C ASN A 104 11.85 7.94 12.27
N SER A 105 11.46 6.70 11.92
CA SER A 105 10.18 6.43 11.28
C SER A 105 9.06 6.49 12.32
N THR A 106 8.00 7.21 12.00
CA THR A 106 6.82 7.36 12.86
C THR A 106 5.55 7.23 12.06
N ILE A 107 4.49 6.80 12.71
CA ILE A 107 3.16 6.73 12.11
C ILE A 107 2.49 8.09 12.25
N VAL A 108 1.94 8.60 11.15
CA VAL A 108 1.17 9.84 11.13
C VAL A 108 -0.29 9.49 10.93
N TRP A 109 -1.16 10.05 11.77
CA TRP A 109 -2.59 9.82 11.69
C TRP A 109 -3.19 10.83 10.71
N GLY A 110 -3.44 10.38 9.49
CA GLY A 110 -3.95 11.21 8.40
C GLY A 110 -3.15 11.02 7.12
N MET A 111 -3.09 12.06 6.30
CA MET A 111 -2.39 12.04 5.02
C MET A 111 -1.13 12.90 5.07
N VAL A 112 -0.03 12.36 4.56
CA VAL A 112 1.25 13.07 4.42
C VAL A 112 1.49 13.34 2.94
N LEU A 113 1.75 14.61 2.60
CA LEU A 113 2.13 15.01 1.25
C LEU A 113 3.64 15.26 1.22
N LYS A 114 4.31 14.77 0.17
CA LYS A 114 5.76 14.96 -0.03
C LYS A 114 6.10 16.38 -0.49
N ASN A 115 5.16 17.04 -1.16
CA ASN A 115 5.35 18.38 -1.68
C ASN A 115 5.14 19.41 -0.56
N ASP A 116 5.99 20.46 -0.55
CA ASP A 116 5.83 21.58 0.37
C ASP A 116 4.63 22.45 -0.05
N ALA A 117 4.11 23.23 0.89
CA ALA A 117 3.02 24.16 0.64
C ALA A 117 3.47 25.27 -0.33
N VAL A 118 2.70 25.48 -1.39
CA VAL A 118 2.90 26.59 -2.32
C VAL A 118 2.23 27.83 -1.74
N GLY A 119 3.01 28.76 -1.19
CA GLY A 119 2.52 30.01 -0.63
C GLY A 119 3.32 30.50 0.57
N SER A 120 2.78 31.52 1.25
CA SER A 120 3.41 32.13 2.44
C SER A 120 3.01 31.45 3.75
N ILE A 121 1.87 30.75 3.78
CA ILE A 121 1.35 30.11 4.99
C ILE A 121 1.89 28.68 5.08
N LYS A 122 2.74 28.42 6.08
CA LYS A 122 3.35 27.10 6.31
C LYS A 122 2.68 26.25 7.40
N ARG A 123 1.87 26.87 8.27
CA ARG A 123 1.18 26.17 9.36
C ARG A 123 -0.18 26.81 9.60
N ILE A 124 -1.19 25.96 9.73
CA ILE A 124 -2.54 26.35 10.09
C ILE A 124 -3.14 25.29 11.02
N GLU A 125 -3.92 25.72 11.99
CA GLU A 125 -4.65 24.84 12.90
C GLU A 125 -6.16 24.91 12.59
N LYS A 126 -6.87 23.78 12.68
CA LYS A 126 -8.31 23.66 12.39
C LYS A 126 -8.72 24.16 10.98
N ALA A 127 -7.89 23.85 9.98
CA ALA A 127 -8.19 24.17 8.59
C ALA A 127 -9.26 23.24 7.99
N LYS A 128 -10.05 23.76 7.05
CA LYS A 128 -10.92 22.95 6.18
C LYS A 128 -10.13 22.50 4.96
N VAL A 129 -10.18 21.22 4.64
CA VAL A 129 -9.47 20.64 3.50
C VAL A 129 -10.47 20.39 2.37
N ALA A 130 -10.16 20.88 1.17
CA ALA A 130 -10.89 20.60 -0.06
C ALA A 130 -9.98 19.82 -1.01
N VAL A 131 -10.54 18.82 -1.69
CA VAL A 131 -9.82 18.00 -2.67
C VAL A 131 -10.45 18.26 -4.04
N PHE A 132 -9.65 18.77 -4.96
CA PHE A 132 -10.07 19.05 -6.33
C PHE A 132 -9.44 18.01 -7.26
N VAL A 133 -10.26 17.36 -8.08
CA VAL A 133 -9.80 16.39 -9.10
C VAL A 133 -9.42 17.11 -10.40
N SER A 134 -9.95 18.32 -10.63
CA SER A 134 -9.64 19.17 -11.76
C SER A 134 -8.50 20.13 -11.45
N GLY A 135 -7.75 20.52 -12.50
CA GLY A 135 -6.78 21.61 -12.40
C GLY A 135 -7.45 22.91 -11.94
N VAL A 136 -6.77 23.64 -11.06
CA VAL A 136 -7.14 25.01 -10.64
C VAL A 136 -6.42 25.99 -11.56
N ASP A 137 -6.61 25.81 -12.86
CA ASP A 137 -6.02 26.67 -13.90
C ASP A 137 -7.16 27.26 -14.73
N THR A 138 -6.89 28.38 -15.41
CA THR A 138 -7.85 28.96 -16.34
C THR A 138 -8.07 27.95 -17.46
N SER A 139 -9.34 27.65 -17.76
CA SER A 139 -9.71 26.62 -18.73
C SER A 139 -9.09 26.89 -20.10
N ALA A 140 -7.95 26.27 -20.40
CA ALA A 140 -7.40 26.21 -21.73
C ALA A 140 -8.38 25.40 -22.58
N THR A 141 -9.01 26.05 -23.55
CA THR A 141 -9.89 25.39 -24.50
C THR A 141 -9.07 24.34 -25.26
N GLU A 142 -9.52 23.07 -25.26
CA GLU A 142 -8.83 21.96 -25.95
C GLU A 142 -8.65 22.23 -27.46
N THR A 143 -9.50 23.08 -28.04
CA THR A 143 -9.35 23.63 -29.38
C THR A 143 -8.40 24.83 -29.38
N LYS A 144 -7.47 24.89 -30.35
CA LYS A 144 -6.70 26.09 -30.68
C LYS A 144 -7.66 27.22 -31.10
N GLY A 145 -8.18 27.96 -30.12
CA GLY A 145 -8.97 29.17 -30.33
C GLY A 145 -8.03 30.35 -30.51
N THR A 146 -7.93 30.88 -31.72
CA THR A 146 -7.27 32.16 -31.94
C THR A 146 -8.18 33.26 -31.41
N VAL A 147 -7.85 33.85 -30.27
CA VAL A 147 -8.57 35.04 -29.77
C VAL A 147 -8.09 36.25 -30.55
N LEU A 148 -8.92 36.74 -31.47
CA LEU A 148 -8.67 37.99 -32.20
C LEU A 148 -9.12 39.17 -31.34
N ILE A 149 -8.15 40.00 -30.94
CA ILE A 149 -8.40 41.19 -30.13
C ILE A 149 -8.47 42.40 -31.05
N HIS A 150 -9.62 43.06 -31.11
CA HIS A 150 -9.87 44.20 -31.99
C HIS A 150 -9.89 45.56 -31.26
N SER A 151 -9.97 45.56 -29.93
CA SER A 151 -9.97 46.80 -29.12
C SER A 151 -9.23 46.61 -27.80
N ALA A 152 -8.65 47.70 -27.27
CA ALA A 152 -7.92 47.72 -26.00
C ALA A 152 -8.77 47.26 -24.81
N GLU A 153 -10.08 47.48 -24.84
CA GLU A 153 -11.01 47.03 -23.81
C GLU A 153 -11.11 45.50 -23.71
N GLN A 154 -10.91 44.77 -24.82
CA GLN A 154 -10.97 43.31 -24.85
C GLN A 154 -9.72 42.64 -24.23
N ILE A 155 -8.61 43.37 -24.10
CA ILE A 155 -7.39 42.86 -23.44
C ILE A 155 -7.66 42.68 -21.94
N GLY A 156 -8.37 43.62 -21.32
CA GLY A 156 -8.70 43.56 -19.89
C GLY A 156 -9.56 42.35 -19.53
N SER A 157 -10.51 41.97 -20.39
CA SER A 157 -11.38 40.82 -20.16
C SER A 157 -10.69 39.47 -20.35
N VAL A 158 -9.65 39.40 -21.20
CA VAL A 158 -8.94 38.13 -21.48
C VAL A 158 -7.83 37.87 -20.46
N CYS A 159 -7.18 38.92 -19.94
CA CYS A 159 -6.08 38.77 -18.99
C CYS A 159 -6.50 38.58 -17.53
N CYS A 160 -7.76 38.85 -17.16
CA CYS A 160 -8.25 38.78 -15.77
C CYS A 160 -9.16 37.57 -15.49
N GLY A 161 -9.27 36.62 -16.43
CA GLY A 161 -10.07 35.40 -16.30
C GLY A 161 -9.31 34.20 -15.76
#